data_AF-A0A946U5S8-F1
#
_entry.id   AF-A0A946U5S8-F1
#
_cell.length_a   1.000
_cell.length_b   1.000
_cell.length_c   1.000
_cell.angle_alpha   90.00
_cell.angle_beta   90.00
_cell.angle_gamma   90.00
#
_symmetry.space_group_name_H-M   'P 1'
#
loop_
_entity.id
_entity.type
_entity.pdbx_description
1 polymer ?
#
loop_
_entity_poly.entity_id
_entity_poly.type
_entity_poly.pdbx_seq_one_letter_code
_entity_poly.pdbx_strand_id
1 'polypeptide(L)'
;MKKFLVILTLVFGNFLIVGTSYSYSAVGYMKCETVNKLVEEENADVKNMIMFWFSGYYTGRNYETSRYPTLPDPQLVYIATINYCNKNPLKDTVDLADYLYSSLL
;
A
#
# COMPACT_ATOMS: atom_id res chain seq x y z
N MET A 1 -29.30 -44.05 15.73
CA MET A 1 -28.95 -42.82 16.49
C MET A 1 -27.43 -42.60 16.64
N LYS A 2 -26.63 -43.57 17.09
CA LYS A 2 -25.17 -43.39 17.27
C LYS A 2 -24.40 -42.94 16.01
N LYS A 3 -24.74 -43.44 14.82
CA LYS A 3 -24.07 -43.07 13.55
C LYS A 3 -24.30 -41.60 13.16
N PHE A 4 -25.49 -41.05 13.43
CA PHE A 4 -25.80 -39.64 13.18
C PHE A 4 -25.02 -38.72 14.11
N LEU A 5 -24.82 -39.15 15.35
CA LEU A 5 -24.11 -38.37 16.38
C LEU A 5 -22.62 -38.23 16.04
N VAL A 6 -22.02 -39.27 15.46
CA VAL A 6 -20.61 -39.25 14.97
C VAL A 6 -20.43 -38.32 13.76
N ILE A 7 -21.40 -38.31 12.84
CA ILE A 7 -21.37 -37.40 11.69
C ILE A 7 -21.53 -35.95 12.17
N LEU A 8 -22.42 -35.71 13.14
CA LEU A 8 -22.63 -34.40 13.73
C LEU A 8 -21.35 -33.87 14.41
N THR A 9 -20.67 -34.69 15.21
CA THR A 9 -19.40 -34.28 15.85
C THR A 9 -18.27 -34.08 14.85
N LEU A 10 -18.22 -34.84 13.76
CA LEU A 10 -17.26 -34.59 12.69
C LEU A 10 -17.52 -33.26 11.99
N VAL A 11 -18.77 -32.93 11.66
CA VAL A 11 -19.11 -31.66 11.00
C VAL A 11 -18.81 -30.47 11.91
N PHE A 12 -19.31 -30.48 13.15
CA PHE A 12 -19.08 -29.38 14.11
C PHE A 12 -17.61 -29.30 14.58
N GLY A 13 -16.92 -30.43 14.69
CA GLY A 13 -15.50 -30.47 15.02
C GLY A 13 -14.64 -29.78 13.95
N ASN A 14 -14.99 -29.91 12.67
CA ASN A 14 -14.26 -29.25 11.58
C ASN A 14 -14.49 -27.73 11.55
N PHE A 15 -15.65 -27.23 11.99
CA PHE A 15 -15.89 -25.79 12.11
C PHE A 15 -15.01 -25.13 13.19
N LEU A 16 -14.58 -25.88 14.20
CA LEU A 16 -13.70 -25.39 15.27
C LEU A 16 -12.21 -25.42 14.89
N ILE A 17 -11.84 -26.04 13.76
CA ILE A 17 -10.46 -26.12 13.25
C ILE A 17 -10.17 -24.97 12.27
N VAL A 18 -11.19 -24.22 11.86
CA VAL A 18 -11.01 -23.08 10.95
C VAL A 18 -10.34 -21.93 11.72
N GLY A 19 -9.05 -21.73 11.48
CA GLY A 19 -8.29 -20.64 12.08
C GLY A 19 -8.90 -19.27 11.77
N THR A 20 -8.67 -18.30 12.65
CA THR A 20 -9.10 -16.92 12.46
C THR A 20 -8.51 -16.38 11.15
N SER A 21 -9.35 -16.05 10.18
CA SER A 21 -8.95 -15.34 8.97
C SER A 21 -8.97 -13.85 9.25
N TYR A 22 -7.83 -13.19 9.07
CA TYR A 22 -7.72 -11.75 9.19
C TYR A 22 -7.91 -11.14 7.81
N SER A 23 -8.96 -10.33 7.64
CA SER A 23 -9.02 -9.40 6.54
C SER A 23 -8.46 -8.07 7.01
N TYR A 24 -7.60 -7.46 6.20
CA TYR A 24 -7.23 -6.07 6.36
C TYR A 24 -7.59 -5.33 5.08
N SER A 25 -8.04 -4.09 5.22
CA SER A 25 -8.22 -3.22 4.06
C SER A 25 -6.85 -2.73 3.62
N ALA A 26 -6.34 -3.28 2.52
CA ALA A 26 -5.15 -2.75 1.88
C ALA A 26 -5.55 -1.47 1.13
N VAL A 27 -5.20 -0.32 1.70
CA VAL A 27 -5.35 0.96 1.02
C VAL A 27 -4.14 1.13 0.12
N GLY A 28 -4.36 1.27 -1.18
CA GLY A 28 -3.29 1.30 -2.18
C GLY A 28 -2.44 2.56 -2.20
N TYR A 29 -2.53 3.44 -1.20
CA TYR A 29 -1.71 4.64 -1.03
C TYR A 29 -1.24 4.75 0.43
N MET A 30 -0.17 5.52 0.67
CA MET A 30 0.38 5.70 2.01
C MET A 30 -0.15 7.01 2.61
N LYS A 31 -0.57 6.95 3.88
CA LYS A 31 -0.82 8.16 4.68
C LYS A 31 0.52 8.83 4.96
N CYS A 32 0.59 10.15 4.84
CA CYS A 32 1.82 10.88 5.10
C CYS A 32 2.30 10.74 6.55
N GLU A 33 1.37 10.63 7.51
CA GLU A 33 1.68 10.27 8.90
C GLU A 33 2.46 8.95 9.00
N THR A 34 2.04 7.91 8.28
CA THR A 34 2.76 6.62 8.27
C THR A 34 4.15 6.75 7.66
N VAL A 35 4.30 7.52 6.59
CA VAL A 35 5.62 7.78 5.97
C VAL A 35 6.54 8.48 6.96
N ASN A 36 6.06 9.55 7.60
CA ASN A 36 6.84 10.31 8.57
C ASN A 36 7.28 9.41 9.73
N LYS A 37 6.37 8.60 10.28
CA LYS A 37 6.67 7.63 11.34
C LYS A 37 7.78 6.64 10.92
N LEU A 38 7.68 6.07 9.72
CA LEU A 38 8.68 5.11 9.23
C LEU A 38 10.05 5.77 9.00
N VAL A 39 10.08 7.05 8.63
CA VAL A 39 11.33 7.82 8.52
C VAL A 39 11.92 8.11 9.91
N GLU A 40 11.09 8.50 10.88
CA GLU A 40 11.52 8.74 12.27
C GLU A 40 12.07 7.47 12.94
N GLU A 41 11.50 6.31 12.61
CA GLU A 41 11.98 5.00 13.07
C GLU A 41 13.25 4.51 12.34
N GLU A 42 13.86 5.34 11.48
CA GLU A 42 15.02 5.02 10.65
C GLU A 42 14.85 3.71 9.86
N ASN A 43 13.62 3.43 9.41
CA ASN A 43 13.32 2.19 8.71
C ASN A 43 14.05 2.15 7.36
N ALA A 44 14.96 1.21 7.20
CA ALA A 44 15.80 1.08 6.00
C ALA A 44 14.99 0.85 4.70
N ASP A 45 13.78 0.31 4.82
CA ASP A 45 12.93 -0.05 3.68
C ASP A 45 12.00 1.10 3.23
N VAL A 46 11.89 2.19 4.01
CA VAL A 46 10.95 3.29 3.69
C VAL A 46 11.22 3.89 2.30
N LYS A 47 12.50 4.01 1.93
CA LYS A 47 12.89 4.51 0.61
C LYS A 47 12.45 3.57 -0.50
N ASN A 48 12.69 2.27 -0.34
CA ASN A 48 12.30 1.25 -1.32
C ASN A 48 10.78 1.16 -1.44
N MET A 49 10.06 1.23 -0.31
CA MET A 49 8.61 1.25 -0.26
C MET A 49 8.04 2.44 -1.05
N ILE A 50 8.55 3.65 -0.81
CA ILE A 50 8.15 4.85 -1.55
C ILE A 50 8.41 4.68 -3.04
N MET A 51 9.63 4.27 -3.41
CA MET A 51 10.00 4.09 -4.82
C MET A 51 9.12 3.05 -5.53
N PHE A 52 8.90 1.90 -4.91
CA PHE A 52 8.07 0.83 -5.45
C PHE A 52 6.64 1.29 -5.67
N TRP A 53 6.09 1.99 -4.69
CA TRP A 53 4.74 2.51 -4.75
C TRP A 53 4.54 3.54 -5.88
N PHE A 54 5.44 4.53 -5.99
CA PHE A 54 5.41 5.52 -7.08
C PHE A 54 5.60 4.85 -8.45
N SER A 55 6.49 3.86 -8.58
CA SER A 55 6.67 3.10 -9.81
C SER A 55 5.39 2.36 -10.24
N GLY A 56 4.70 1.74 -9.28
CA GLY A 56 3.42 1.07 -9.53
C GLY A 56 2.35 2.07 -9.98
N TYR A 57 2.26 3.21 -9.30
CA TYR A 57 1.33 4.29 -9.66
C TYR A 57 1.55 4.77 -11.09
N TYR A 58 2.80 5.09 -11.46
CA TYR A 58 3.14 5.60 -12.80
C TYR A 58 2.83 4.56 -13.88
N THR A 59 3.10 3.28 -13.60
CA THR A 59 2.76 2.18 -14.52
C THR A 59 1.25 2.12 -14.77
N GLY A 60 0.43 2.23 -13.72
CA GLY A 60 -1.03 2.28 -13.84
C GLY A 60 -1.50 3.47 -14.66
N ARG A 61 -1.00 4.68 -14.35
CA ARG A 61 -1.39 5.91 -15.07
C ARG A 61 -0.93 5.90 -16.53
N ASN A 62 0.24 5.35 -16.82
CA ASN A 62 0.72 5.18 -18.19
C ASN A 62 -0.23 4.32 -19.01
N TYR A 63 -0.70 3.21 -18.43
CA TYR A 63 -1.68 2.33 -19.07
C TYR A 63 -3.02 3.05 -19.30
N GLU A 64 -3.56 3.73 -18.28
CA GLU A 64 -4.84 4.45 -18.38
C GLU A 64 -4.81 5.59 -19.40
N THR A 65 -3.68 6.29 -19.50
CA THR A 65 -3.57 7.49 -20.34
C THR A 65 -2.93 7.21 -21.70
N SER A 66 -2.43 6.00 -21.95
CA SER A 66 -1.62 5.66 -23.14
C SER A 66 -0.44 6.62 -23.36
N ARG A 67 0.19 7.06 -22.27
CA ARG A 67 1.36 7.95 -22.26
C ARG A 67 2.48 7.29 -21.47
N TYR A 68 3.73 7.58 -21.84
CA TYR A 68 4.92 6.96 -21.24
C TYR A 68 6.02 8.01 -21.02
N PRO A 69 5.77 9.01 -20.14
CA PRO A 69 6.79 9.99 -19.79
C PRO A 69 8.01 9.31 -19.17
N THR A 70 9.17 9.97 -19.27
CA THR A 70 10.38 9.52 -18.59
C THR A 70 10.16 9.54 -17.08
N LEU A 71 10.49 8.43 -16.42
CA LEU A 71 10.35 8.33 -14.98
C LEU A 71 11.31 9.32 -14.28
N PRO A 72 10.84 10.04 -13.25
CA PRO A 72 11.68 10.94 -12.48
C PRO A 72 12.74 10.16 -11.70
N ASP A 73 13.84 10.83 -11.36
CA ASP A 73 14.90 10.26 -10.54
C ASP A 73 14.31 9.77 -9.19
N PRO A 74 14.53 8.49 -8.82
CA PRO A 74 13.94 7.92 -7.61
C PRO A 74 14.36 8.62 -6.31
N GLN A 75 15.57 9.19 -6.27
CA GLN A 75 16.06 9.96 -5.13
C GLN A 75 15.33 11.29 -5.00
N LEU A 76 15.01 11.94 -6.13
CA LEU A 76 14.19 13.15 -6.13
C LEU A 76 12.75 12.85 -5.69
N VAL A 77 12.16 11.73 -6.14
CA VAL A 77 10.83 11.29 -5.69
C VAL A 77 10.79 11.06 -4.18
N TYR A 78 11.82 10.40 -3.64
CA TYR A 78 11.95 10.19 -2.20
C TYR A 78 12.00 11.53 -1.45
N ILE A 79 12.91 12.43 -1.83
CA ILE A 79 13.06 13.75 -1.20
C ILE A 79 11.74 14.55 -1.28
N ALA A 80 11.08 14.55 -2.44
CA ALA A 80 9.80 15.22 -2.63
C ALA A 80 8.72 14.65 -1.70
N THR A 81 8.67 13.32 -1.55
CA THR A 81 7.72 12.62 -0.69
C THR A 81 7.91 13.00 0.77
N ILE A 82 9.15 12.95 1.28
CA ILE A 82 9.43 13.32 2.68
C ILE A 82 9.08 14.79 2.93
N ASN A 83 9.49 15.69 2.02
CA ASN A 83 9.18 17.11 2.15
C ASN A 83 7.67 17.40 2.11
N TYR A 84 6.93 16.71 1.23
CA TYR A 84 5.49 16.85 1.12
C TYR A 84 4.79 16.34 2.40
N CYS A 85 5.15 15.16 2.87
CA CYS A 85 4.51 14.54 4.03
C CYS A 85 4.85 15.23 5.35
N ASN A 86 6.05 15.80 5.50
CA ASN A 86 6.39 16.66 6.64
C ASN A 86 5.51 17.92 6.70
N LYS A 87 5.16 18.49 5.54
CA LYS A 87 4.29 19.68 5.47
C LYS A 87 2.80 19.35 5.55
N ASN A 88 2.42 18.12 5.20
CA ASN A 88 1.03 17.71 5.03
C ASN A 88 0.76 16.35 5.71
N PRO A 89 0.88 16.24 7.05
CA PRO A 89 0.80 14.95 7.76
C PRO A 89 -0.55 14.24 7.59
N LEU A 90 -1.64 14.99 7.40
CA LEU A 90 -3.00 14.46 7.23
C LEU A 90 -3.36 14.08 5.78
N LYS A 91 -2.43 14.27 4.83
CA LYS A 91 -2.64 13.98 3.41
C LYS A 91 -2.12 12.60 3.02
N ASP A 92 -2.42 12.22 1.78
CA ASP A 92 -2.02 10.95 1.20
C ASP A 92 -0.91 11.14 0.16
N THR A 93 -0.03 10.16 0.02
CA THR A 93 1.04 10.19 -1.00
C THR A 93 0.48 10.17 -2.42
N VAL A 94 -0.78 9.77 -2.60
CA VAL A 94 -1.48 9.83 -3.89
C VAL A 94 -1.66 11.25 -4.41
N ASP A 95 -1.92 12.22 -3.53
CA ASP A 95 -2.04 13.63 -3.93
C ASP A 95 -0.73 14.14 -4.56
N LEU A 96 0.41 13.76 -3.98
CA LEU A 96 1.72 14.08 -4.53
C LEU A 96 1.98 13.32 -5.84
N ALA A 97 1.61 12.05 -5.92
CA ALA A 97 1.80 11.24 -7.12
C ALA A 97 1.01 11.80 -8.32
N ASP A 98 -0.24 12.20 -8.11
CA ASP A 98 -1.06 12.88 -9.09
C ASP A 98 -0.39 14.17 -9.59
N TYR A 99 0.11 14.99 -8.66
CA TYR A 99 0.79 16.24 -8.99
C TYR A 99 2.07 16.01 -9.80
N LEU A 100 2.95 15.11 -9.33
CA LEU A 100 4.21 14.80 -10.00
C LEU A 100 3.97 14.19 -11.39
N TYR A 101 3.06 13.22 -11.50
CA TYR A 101 2.74 12.60 -12.79
C TYR A 101 2.18 13.62 -13.78
N SER A 102 1.25 14.48 -13.34
CA SER A 102 0.67 15.53 -14.19
C SER A 102 1.70 16.55 -14.65
N SER A 103 2.77 16.78 -13.87
CA SER A 103 3.86 17.70 -14.22
C SER A 103 4.82 17.14 -15.28
N LEU A 104 4.71 15.85 -15.62
CA LEU A 104 5.52 15.17 -16.64
C LEU A 104 4.80 15.08 -18.00
N LEU A 105 3.54 15.51 -18.07
CA LEU A 105 2.70 15.50 -19.27
C LEU A 105 2.80 16.80 -20.06
#